data_AF-A0A5C6C413-F1
#
_entry.id   AF-A0A5C6C413-F1
#
_cell.length_a   1.000
_cell.length_b   1.000
_cell.length_c   1.000
_cell.angle_alpha   90.00
_cell.angle_beta   90.00
_cell.angle_gamma   90.00
#
_symmetry.space_group_name_H-M   'P 1'
#
loop_
_entity.id
_entity.type
_entity.pdbx_description
1 polymer ?
#
loop_
_entity_poly.entity_id
_entity_poly.type
_entity_poly.pdbx_seq_one_letter_code
_entity_poly.pdbx_strand_id
1 'polypeptide(L)'
;MSKKPLKDTIKSRRQFTVQFKNDAVQMLLDGHTASSIVERLGLTGTNLLYRWKREQLRQSGPVASSLDSRVRDLETELKRVERERDILKKALSIFSRSD
;
A
#
# COMPACT_ATOMS: atom_id res chain seq x y z
N MET A 1 -49.02 -9.80 -5.98
CA MET A 1 -47.63 -10.13 -5.58
C MET A 1 -46.88 -8.82 -5.28
N SER A 2 -46.96 -8.33 -4.04
CA SER A 2 -46.37 -7.03 -3.66
C SER A 2 -44.87 -7.20 -3.39
N LYS A 3 -44.03 -6.57 -4.22
CA LYS A 3 -42.58 -6.55 -4.01
C LYS A 3 -42.26 -5.69 -2.78
N LYS A 4 -41.70 -6.32 -1.75
CA LYS A 4 -41.26 -5.71 -0.49
C LYS A 4 -40.07 -4.77 -0.78
N PRO A 5 -40.06 -3.51 -0.30
CA PRO A 5 -38.95 -2.60 -0.57
C PRO A 5 -37.71 -3.04 0.22
N LEU A 6 -36.58 -3.19 -0.46
CA LEU A 6 -35.27 -3.42 0.16
C LEU A 6 -34.90 -2.18 0.97
N LYS A 7 -34.81 -2.36 2.30
CA LYS A 7 -34.41 -1.31 3.23
C LYS A 7 -32.91 -1.08 3.05
N ASP A 8 -32.53 -0.06 2.29
CA ASP A 8 -31.14 0.42 2.21
C ASP A 8 -30.70 0.89 3.60
N THR A 9 -30.07 -0.01 4.36
CA THR A 9 -29.38 0.36 5.60
C THR A 9 -28.14 1.14 5.20
N ILE A 10 -28.24 2.46 5.18
CA ILE A 10 -27.11 3.37 5.00
C ILE A 10 -26.12 3.07 6.13
N LYS A 11 -25.09 2.25 5.85
CA LYS A 11 -24.03 1.94 6.80
C LYS A 11 -23.32 3.25 7.13
N SER A 12 -23.56 3.78 8.32
CA SER A 12 -22.88 4.97 8.83
C SER A 12 -21.38 4.76 8.73
N ARG A 13 -20.69 5.68 8.03
CA ARG A 13 -19.27 5.58 7.75
C ARG A 13 -18.52 5.78 9.07
N ARG A 14 -17.78 4.77 9.53
CA ARG A 14 -16.95 4.88 10.76
C ARG A 14 -16.04 6.11 10.64
N GLN A 15 -16.12 6.98 11.64
CA GLN A 15 -15.25 8.14 11.77
C GLN A 15 -14.08 7.78 12.69
N PHE A 16 -12.88 8.22 12.31
CA PHE A 16 -11.65 8.00 13.07
C PHE A 16 -11.04 9.36 13.40
N THR A 17 -10.49 9.49 14.60
CA THR A 17 -9.80 10.72 15.04
C THR A 17 -8.54 10.94 14.18
N VAL A 18 -8.11 12.20 14.06
CA VAL A 18 -6.90 12.53 13.30
C VAL A 18 -5.68 11.80 13.87
N GLN A 19 -5.55 11.78 15.20
CA GLN A 19 -4.45 11.10 15.89
C GLN A 19 -4.42 9.60 15.56
N PHE A 20 -5.57 8.93 15.62
CA PHE A 20 -5.65 7.50 15.27
C PHE A 20 -5.22 7.24 13.82
N LYS A 21 -5.62 8.10 12.88
CA LYS A 21 -5.19 7.97 11.47
C LYS A 21 -3.67 8.17 11.35
N ASN A 22 -3.11 9.13 12.07
CA ASN A 22 -1.68 9.42 12.04
C ASN A 22 -0.88 8.23 12.60
N ASP A 23 -1.28 7.69 13.75
CA ASP A 23 -0.62 6.54 14.38
C ASP A 23 -0.66 5.31 13.46
N ALA A 24 -1.81 5.05 12.83
CA ALA A 24 -1.97 3.95 11.89
C ALA A 24 -1.11 4.11 10.62
N VAL A 25 -0.91 5.34 10.13
CA VAL A 25 0.00 5.63 9.02
C VAL A 25 1.46 5.54 9.48
N GLN A 26 1.80 5.99 10.69
CA GLN A 26 3.14 5.88 11.24
C GLN A 26 3.58 4.42 11.33
N MET A 27 2.72 3.52 11.81
CA MET A 27 3.01 2.07 11.80
C MET A 27 3.33 1.53 10.40
N LEU A 28 2.68 2.05 9.36
CA LEU A 28 2.96 1.66 7.97
C LEU A 28 4.34 2.15 7.52
N LEU A 29 4.76 3.34 7.97
CA LEU A 29 6.07 3.91 7.71
C LEU A 29 7.18 3.21 8.50
N ASP A 30 6.87 2.71 9.69
CA ASP A 30 7.77 1.94 10.55
C ASP A 30 8.00 0.49 10.04
N GLY A 31 7.38 0.11 8.93
CA GLY A 31 7.62 -1.17 8.24
C GLY A 31 6.63 -2.28 8.56
N HIS A 32 5.56 -2.01 9.32
CA HIS A 32 4.50 -3.00 9.50
C HIS A 32 3.72 -3.20 8.20
N THR A 33 3.35 -4.45 7.90
CA THR A 33 2.53 -4.74 6.73
C THR A 33 1.12 -4.18 6.93
N ALA A 34 0.52 -3.63 5.87
CA ALA A 34 -0.84 -3.08 5.94
C ALA A 34 -1.86 -4.09 6.49
N SER A 35 -1.72 -5.38 6.14
CA SER A 35 -2.59 -6.44 6.65
C SER A 35 -2.46 -6.63 8.16
N SER A 36 -1.23 -6.63 8.70
CA SER A 36 -0.99 -6.75 10.14
C SER A 36 -1.57 -5.56 10.91
N ILE A 37 -1.45 -4.34 10.37
CA ILE A 37 -2.02 -3.13 10.98
C ILE A 37 -3.55 -3.22 11.01
N VAL A 38 -4.18 -3.66 9.92
CA VAL A 38 -5.64 -3.79 9.83
C VAL A 38 -6.17 -4.77 10.86
N GLU A 39 -5.52 -5.93 11.00
CA GLU A 39 -5.88 -6.95 11.98
C GLU A 39 -5.72 -6.42 13.41
N ARG A 40 -4.56 -5.82 13.71
CA ARG A 40 -4.26 -5.26 15.05
C ARG A 40 -5.20 -4.13 15.45
N LEU A 41 -5.58 -3.25 14.52
CA LEU A 41 -6.41 -2.08 14.77
C LEU A 41 -7.90 -2.31 14.51
N GLY A 42 -8.31 -3.52 14.12
CA GLY A 42 -9.71 -3.85 13.82
C GLY A 42 -10.30 -3.02 12.67
N LEU A 43 -9.48 -2.69 11.67
CA LEU A 43 -9.90 -1.90 10.51
C LEU A 43 -10.65 -2.77 9.50
N THR A 44 -11.42 -2.12 8.63
CA THR A 44 -12.25 -2.81 7.63
C THR A 44 -11.45 -3.31 6.43
N GLY A 45 -10.23 -2.80 6.23
CA GLY A 45 -9.36 -3.21 5.13
C GLY A 45 -8.15 -2.30 4.92
N THR A 46 -7.17 -2.80 4.17
CA THR A 46 -5.87 -2.15 3.92
C THR A 46 -5.99 -0.89 3.08
N ASN A 47 -6.99 -0.83 2.18
CA ASN A 47 -7.29 0.34 1.35
C ASN A 47 -7.50 1.63 2.16
N LEU A 48 -8.00 1.51 3.39
CA LEU A 48 -8.23 2.64 4.28
C LEU A 48 -6.91 3.29 4.71
N LEU A 49 -5.90 2.48 5.05
CA LEU A 49 -4.57 2.93 5.45
C LEU A 49 -3.87 3.66 4.30
N TYR A 50 -3.88 3.08 3.09
CA TYR A 50 -3.28 3.73 1.92
C TYR A 50 -3.98 5.04 1.53
N ARG A 51 -5.28 5.16 1.80
CA ARG A 51 -6.01 6.42 1.62
C ARG A 51 -5.53 7.47 2.62
N TRP A 52 -5.40 7.12 3.90
CA TRP A 52 -4.90 8.05 4.92
C TRP A 52 -3.45 8.47 4.68
N LYS A 53 -2.57 7.55 4.27
CA LYS A 53 -1.21 7.88 3.85
C LYS A 53 -1.21 8.93 2.73
N ARG A 54 -2.03 8.74 1.69
CA ARG A 54 -2.17 9.71 0.58
C ARG A 54 -2.74 11.05 1.04
N GLU A 55 -3.70 11.04 1.96
CA GLU A 55 -4.31 12.25 2.49
C GLU A 55 -3.30 13.07 3.30
N GLN A 56 -2.46 12.42 4.10
CA GLN A 56 -1.34 13.09 4.79
C GLN A 56 -0.32 13.66 3.80
N LEU A 57 0.10 12.90 2.79
CA LEU A 57 1.03 13.37 1.76
C LEU A 57 0.50 14.62 1.01
N ARG A 58 -0.81 14.68 0.76
CA ARG A 58 -1.45 15.87 0.17
C ARG A 58 -1.45 17.07 1.12
N GLN A 59 -1.62 16.84 2.42
CA GLN A 59 -1.53 17.89 3.44
C GLN A 59 -0.09 18.40 3.62
N SER A 60 0.91 17.54 3.43
CA SER A 60 2.34 17.90 3.44
C SER A 60 2.79 18.71 2.22
N GLY A 61 1.90 18.98 1.26
CA GLY A 61 2.13 19.86 0.13
C GLY A 61 2.70 19.17 -1.13
N PRO A 62 2.91 19.94 -2.21
CA PRO A 62 3.25 19.41 -3.55
C PRO A 62 4.59 18.66 -3.57
N VAL A 63 5.55 19.10 -2.78
CA VAL A 63 6.91 18.51 -2.74
C VAL A 63 6.87 17.09 -2.21
N ALA A 64 6.16 16.84 -1.11
CA ALA A 64 6.01 15.51 -0.52
C ALA A 64 5.33 14.52 -1.47
N SER A 65 4.30 14.99 -2.20
CA SER A 65 3.62 14.19 -3.21
C SER A 65 4.54 13.83 -4.39
N SER A 66 5.38 14.76 -4.87
CA SER A 66 6.35 14.50 -5.94
C SER A 66 7.49 13.55 -5.52
N LEU A 67 7.85 13.56 -4.23
CA LEU A 67 8.88 12.68 -3.70
C LEU A 67 8.37 11.23 -3.61
N ASP A 68 7.13 11.01 -3.15
CA ASP A 68 6.52 9.67 -3.07
C ASP A 68 6.38 9.03 -4.47
N SER A 69 5.98 9.80 -5.49
CA SER A 69 5.95 9.30 -6.87
C SER A 69 7.34 8.90 -7.36
N ARG A 70 8.36 9.72 -7.07
CA ARG A 70 9.73 9.42 -7.45
C ARG A 70 10.29 8.19 -6.73
N VAL A 71 9.94 7.99 -5.46
CA VAL A 71 10.28 6.77 -4.71
C VAL A 71 9.61 5.56 -5.35
N ARG A 72 8.33 5.64 -5.72
CA ARG A 72 7.58 4.56 -6.40
C ARG A 72 8.24 4.14 -7.72
N ASP A 73 8.67 5.12 -8.51
CA ASP A 73 9.33 4.88 -9.79
C ASP A 73 10.68 4.20 -9.59
N LEU A 74 11.46 4.66 -8.60
CA LEU A 74 12.74 4.07 -8.22
C LEU A 74 12.60 2.63 -7.71
N GLU A 75 11.60 2.34 -6.87
CA GLU A 75 11.31 0.98 -6.41
C GLU A 75 10.96 0.04 -7.57
N THR A 76 10.21 0.54 -8.54
CA THR A 76 9.81 -0.23 -9.73
C THR A 76 11.03 -0.56 -10.60
N GLU A 77 11.90 0.43 -10.79
CA GLU A 77 13.12 0.29 -11.56
C GLU A 77 14.12 -0.65 -10.87
N LEU A 78 14.29 -0.54 -9.56
CA LEU A 78 15.11 -1.45 -8.77
C LEU A 78 14.67 -2.90 -8.98
N LYS A 79 13.36 -3.16 -8.86
CA LYS A 79 12.79 -4.50 -9.09
C LYS A 79 12.97 -5.00 -10.53
N ARG A 80 13.04 -4.10 -11.52
CA ARG A 80 13.35 -4.46 -12.91
C ARG A 80 14.81 -4.91 -13.04
N VAL A 81 15.74 -4.10 -12.55
CA VAL A 81 17.18 -4.38 -12.59
C VAL A 81 17.53 -5.66 -11.82
N GLU A 82 16.90 -5.89 -10.67
CA GLU A 82 17.08 -7.13 -9.90
C GLU A 82 16.67 -8.37 -10.70
N ARG A 83 15.51 -8.31 -11.39
CA ARG A 83 15.06 -9.41 -12.26
C ARG A 83 16.03 -9.65 -13.41
N GLU A 84 16.52 -8.61 -14.05
CA GLU A 84 17.49 -8.72 -15.15
C GLU A 84 18.79 -9.38 -14.68
N ARG A 85 19.31 -8.93 -13.54
CA ARG A 85 20.48 -9.55 -12.89
C ARG A 85 20.24 -11.03 -12.62
N ASP A 86 19.07 -11.39 -12.10
CA ASP A 86 18.75 -12.77 -11.75
C ASP A 86 18.58 -13.67 -12.99
N ILE A 87 18.03 -13.13 -14.08
CA ILE A 87 17.99 -13.82 -15.38
C ILE A 87 19.40 -14.07 -15.90
N LEU A 88 20.27 -13.05 -15.89
CA LEU A 88 21.65 -13.18 -16.34
C LEU A 88 22.44 -14.20 -15.51
N LYS A 89 22.28 -14.18 -14.18
CA LYS A 89 22.89 -15.20 -13.29
C LYS A 89 22.43 -16.61 -13.64
N LYS A 90 21.13 -16.81 -13.91
CA LYS A 90 20.61 -18.11 -14.32
C LYS A 90 21.20 -18.56 -15.65
N ALA A 91 21.30 -17.67 -16.64
CA ALA A 91 21.89 -17.98 -17.94
C ALA A 91 23.38 -18.38 -17.79
N LEU A 92 24.17 -17.60 -17.06
CA LEU A 92 25.58 -17.93 -16.78
C LEU A 92 25.74 -19.29 -16.09
N SER A 93 24.87 -19.60 -15.12
CA SER A 93 24.90 -20.90 -14.46
C SER A 93 24.57 -22.07 -15.38
N ILE A 94 23.80 -21.85 -16.45
CA ILE A 94 23.52 -22.88 -17.46
C ILE A 94 24.74 -23.06 -18.35
N PHE A 95 25.31 -21.97 -18.86
CA PHE A 95 26.51 -22.02 -19.71
C PHE A 95 27.68 -22.70 -18.99
N SER A 96 27.94 -22.35 -17.73
CA SER A 96 29.02 -22.95 -16.92
C SER A 96 28.84 -24.44 -16.58
N ARG A 97 27.65 -25.03 -16.80
CA ARG A 97 27.41 -26.48 -16.61
C ARG A 97 27.41 -27.26 -17.93
N SER A 98 27.46 -26.54 -19.06
CA SER A 98 27.38 -27.10 -20.40
C SER A 98 28.77 -27.33 -21.02
N ASP A 99 29.82 -26.76 -20.41
CA ASP A 99 31.25 -26.99 -20.66
C ASP A 99 31.83 -27.92 -19.57
#